data_AF-A0A7U9RQW0-F1
#
_entry.id   AF-A0A7U9RQW0-F1
#
_cell.length_a   1.000
_cell.length_b   1.000
_cell.length_c   1.000
_cell.angle_alpha   90.00
_cell.angle_beta   90.00
_cell.angle_gamma   90.00
#
_symmetry.space_group_name_H-M   'P 1'
#
loop_
_entity.id
_entity.type
_entity.pdbx_description
1 polymer ?
#
loop_
_entity_poly.entity_id
_entity_poly.type
_entity_poly.pdbx_seq_one_letter_code
_entity_poly.pdbx_strand_id
1 'polypeptide(L)'
;MKKISRLITFIVCVPLIGTVFVKPDKGEWKQEENEEGGMDERFVIRVEEDIGRFVFQPEQLTQYLMYRAVPEDMVFSSSEDYIAGTDTMRDPEQEYLKALAIVCRSNLVSIWETEQCPEVLDYEKMHFAADHFYQIHTEAVSDFDALIKLNEIERAADAVKGAVITKDGSVTTAPFFTTSPAGMLVSEAGDQVGFSLNYAYVLATQGMDFYEILKYFYGDIRVNIYE
;
A
#
# COMPACT_ATOMS: atom_id res chain seq x y z
N MET A 1 -72.14 -0.09 35.02
CA MET A 1 -70.86 0.63 35.14
C MET A 1 -69.71 -0.36 35.10
N LYS A 2 -68.88 -0.33 34.03
CA LYS A 2 -67.42 -0.43 34.05
C LYS A 2 -66.95 -0.44 32.58
N LYS A 3 -66.26 0.64 32.20
CA LYS A 3 -65.72 0.90 30.86
C LYS A 3 -64.53 -0.04 30.62
N ILE A 4 -64.55 -0.82 29.55
CA ILE A 4 -63.39 -1.59 29.08
C ILE A 4 -62.63 -0.69 28.11
N SER A 5 -61.41 -0.35 28.48
CA SER A 5 -60.50 0.50 27.71
C SER A 5 -60.04 -0.24 26.46
N ARG A 6 -60.13 0.42 25.31
CA ARG A 6 -59.62 -0.06 24.01
C ARG A 6 -58.10 0.02 24.01
N LEU A 7 -57.42 -1.13 24.00
CA LEU A 7 -55.99 -1.23 23.67
C LEU A 7 -55.89 -1.51 22.16
N ILE A 8 -55.30 -0.59 21.41
CA ILE A 8 -55.03 -0.76 19.98
C ILE A 8 -53.67 -1.43 19.86
N THR A 9 -53.64 -2.70 19.48
CA THR A 9 -52.42 -3.45 19.16
C THR A 9 -51.98 -3.08 17.74
N PHE A 10 -50.92 -2.30 17.60
CA PHE A 10 -50.24 -2.13 16.32
C PHE A 10 -49.33 -3.34 16.08
N ILE A 11 -49.78 -4.27 15.24
CA ILE A 11 -48.93 -5.30 14.65
C ILE A 11 -48.16 -4.62 13.52
N VAL A 12 -46.94 -4.16 13.82
CA VAL A 12 -46.00 -3.74 12.77
C VAL A 12 -45.33 -5.01 12.27
N CYS A 13 -45.80 -5.47 11.11
CA CYS A 13 -45.18 -6.56 10.36
C CYS A 13 -43.76 -6.15 9.97
N VAL A 14 -42.76 -6.76 10.62
CA VAL A 14 -41.39 -6.77 10.11
C VAL A 14 -41.40 -7.60 8.83
N PRO A 15 -41.06 -7.06 7.66
CA PRO A 15 -40.79 -7.91 6.52
C PRO A 15 -39.49 -8.66 6.81
N LEU A 16 -39.60 -9.99 6.88
CA LEU A 16 -38.50 -10.93 6.72
C LEU A 16 -37.79 -10.59 5.39
N ILE A 17 -36.76 -9.75 5.46
CA ILE A 17 -35.81 -9.59 4.35
C ILE A 17 -34.92 -10.82 4.42
N GLY A 18 -35.20 -11.77 3.53
CA GLY A 18 -34.36 -12.94 3.31
C GLY A 18 -32.93 -12.50 3.03
N THR A 19 -31.99 -13.20 3.63
CA THR A 19 -30.57 -13.14 3.31
C THR A 19 -30.37 -13.59 1.87
N VAL A 20 -30.39 -12.64 0.94
CA VAL A 20 -29.87 -12.86 -0.40
C VAL A 20 -28.36 -12.81 -0.27
N PHE A 21 -27.73 -13.99 -0.27
CA PHE A 21 -26.33 -14.16 -0.66
C PHE A 21 -26.19 -13.59 -2.08
N VAL A 22 -25.80 -12.31 -2.18
CA VAL A 22 -25.36 -11.74 -3.45
C VAL A 22 -23.95 -12.27 -3.70
N LYS A 23 -23.85 -13.28 -4.57
CA LYS A 23 -22.58 -13.52 -5.29
C LYS A 23 -22.22 -12.22 -6.01
N PRO A 24 -20.99 -11.70 -5.88
CA PRO A 24 -20.60 -10.54 -6.68
C PRO A 24 -20.69 -10.94 -8.16
N ASP A 25 -21.42 -10.12 -8.89
CA ASP A 25 -21.82 -10.30 -10.27
C ASP A 25 -20.58 -10.21 -11.17
N LYS A 26 -20.40 -11.21 -12.05
CA LYS A 26 -19.40 -11.16 -13.12
C LYS A 26 -20.01 -10.40 -14.29
N GLY A 27 -20.13 -9.09 -14.13
CA GLY A 27 -20.58 -8.17 -15.16
C GLY A 27 -19.38 -7.59 -15.92
N GLU A 28 -19.33 -7.87 -17.21
CA GLU A 28 -18.30 -7.49 -18.19
C GLU A 28 -17.92 -6.01 -18.14
N TRP A 29 -16.68 -5.72 -17.73
CA TRP A 29 -16.03 -4.45 -18.03
C TRP A 29 -15.54 -4.52 -19.46
N LYS A 30 -16.06 -3.63 -20.32
CA LYS A 30 -15.57 -3.45 -21.68
C LYS A 30 -14.10 -3.03 -21.62
N GLN A 31 -13.23 -3.99 -21.95
CA GLN A 31 -11.83 -3.78 -22.25
C GLN A 31 -11.75 -2.91 -23.52
N GLU A 32 -11.37 -1.65 -23.35
CA GLU A 32 -10.67 -0.96 -24.42
C GLU A 32 -9.26 -1.58 -24.46
N GLU A 33 -9.02 -2.40 -25.48
CA GLU A 33 -7.71 -2.95 -25.81
C GLU A 33 -6.75 -1.81 -26.10
N ASN A 34 -5.79 -1.60 -25.20
CA ASN A 34 -4.38 -1.40 -25.54
C ASN A 34 -3.51 -1.59 -24.30
N GLU A 35 -2.33 -2.16 -24.58
CA GLU A 35 -1.14 -2.29 -23.72
C GLU A 35 -1.01 -3.61 -22.94
N GLU A 36 0.19 -4.16 -23.02
CA GLU A 36 0.60 -5.50 -22.60
C GLU A 36 0.31 -5.74 -21.11
N GLY A 37 -0.05 -6.98 -20.76
CA GLY A 37 -0.50 -7.35 -19.42
C GLY A 37 0.55 -7.07 -18.36
N GLY A 38 0.30 -6.02 -17.55
CA GLY A 38 1.20 -5.59 -16.48
C GLY A 38 1.30 -6.61 -15.34
N MET A 39 2.12 -6.27 -14.33
CA MET A 39 2.45 -7.17 -13.20
C MET A 39 1.22 -7.85 -12.54
N ASP A 40 0.11 -7.13 -12.33
CA ASP A 40 -1.11 -7.68 -11.71
C ASP A 40 -1.81 -8.78 -12.54
N GLU A 41 -1.48 -8.91 -13.82
CA GLU A 41 -2.02 -9.97 -14.67
C GLU A 41 -1.16 -11.24 -14.66
N ARG A 42 0.05 -11.17 -14.09
CA ARG A 42 1.07 -12.24 -14.18
C ARG A 42 1.03 -13.22 -13.03
N PHE A 43 0.72 -12.76 -11.82
CA PHE A 43 0.66 -13.60 -10.63
C PHE A 43 -0.14 -12.95 -9.52
N VAL A 44 -0.52 -13.77 -8.54
CA VAL A 44 -1.13 -13.32 -7.30
C VAL A 44 -0.30 -13.76 -6.10
N ILE A 45 -0.48 -13.09 -4.97
CA ILE A 45 0.26 -13.40 -3.75
C ILE A 45 -0.70 -13.93 -2.71
N ARG A 46 -0.39 -15.12 -2.20
CA ARG A 46 -1.14 -15.76 -1.12
C ARG A 46 -0.53 -15.37 0.22
N VAL A 47 -1.36 -14.84 1.10
CA VAL A 47 -1.01 -14.50 2.49
C VAL A 47 -1.84 -15.38 3.42
N GLU A 48 -1.18 -16.03 4.37
CA GLU A 48 -1.83 -16.71 5.49
C GLU A 48 -1.82 -15.77 6.71
N GLU A 49 -2.99 -15.44 7.23
CA GLU A 49 -3.16 -14.69 8.47
C GLU A 49 -3.93 -15.54 9.49
N ASP A 50 -3.92 -15.11 10.75
CA ASP A 50 -4.61 -15.80 11.85
C ASP A 50 -6.12 -15.97 11.62
N ILE A 51 -6.73 -15.04 10.91
CA ILE A 51 -8.16 -15.04 10.55
C ILE A 51 -8.48 -15.79 9.24
N GLY A 52 -7.47 -16.19 8.46
CA GLY A 52 -7.67 -16.93 7.22
C GLY A 52 -6.65 -16.65 6.13
N ARG A 53 -6.93 -17.24 4.97
CA ARG A 53 -6.11 -17.13 3.76
C ARG A 53 -6.65 -16.06 2.82
N PHE A 54 -5.79 -15.16 2.39
CA PHE A 54 -6.11 -14.08 1.46
C PHE A 54 -5.24 -14.14 0.21
N VAL A 55 -5.74 -13.54 -0.86
CA VAL A 55 -5.03 -13.43 -2.14
C VAL A 55 -5.06 -11.97 -2.55
N PHE A 56 -3.88 -11.42 -2.81
CA PHE A 56 -3.69 -10.02 -3.17
C PHE A 56 -3.03 -9.92 -4.54
N GLN A 57 -3.37 -8.85 -5.26
CA GLN A 57 -2.60 -8.44 -6.42
C GLN A 57 -1.27 -7.81 -5.98
N PRO A 58 -0.19 -7.95 -6.77
CA PRO A 58 1.11 -7.34 -6.49
C PRO A 58 1.06 -5.85 -6.13
N GLU A 59 0.29 -5.03 -6.86
CA GLU A 59 0.18 -3.60 -6.55
C GLU A 59 -0.59 -3.35 -5.24
N GLN A 60 -1.65 -4.12 -5.00
CA GLN A 60 -2.41 -4.03 -3.75
C GLN A 60 -1.53 -4.41 -2.54
N LEU A 61 -0.74 -5.49 -2.65
CA LEU A 61 0.16 -5.87 -1.57
C LEU A 61 1.29 -4.85 -1.37
N THR A 62 1.77 -4.22 -2.44
CA THR A 62 2.75 -3.14 -2.35
C THR A 62 2.23 -2.00 -1.48
N GLN A 63 0.99 -1.57 -1.68
CA GLN A 63 0.34 -0.53 -0.85
C GLN A 63 0.24 -0.95 0.62
N TYR A 64 -0.09 -2.20 0.92
CA TYR A 64 -0.19 -2.68 2.31
C TYR A 64 1.16 -2.88 2.99
N LEU A 65 2.18 -3.30 2.24
CA LEU A 65 3.56 -3.32 2.72
C LEU A 65 4.01 -1.90 3.07
N MET A 66 3.72 -0.91 2.22
CA MET A 66 3.99 0.49 2.52
C MET A 66 3.25 0.93 3.79
N TYR A 67 1.96 0.64 3.92
CA TYR A 67 1.16 1.04 5.08
C TYR A 67 1.76 0.54 6.41
N ARG A 68 2.24 -0.71 6.44
CA ARG A 68 2.92 -1.28 7.61
C ARG A 68 4.37 -0.80 7.77
N ALA A 69 5.04 -0.42 6.69
CA ALA A 69 6.44 0.02 6.72
C ALA A 69 6.61 1.51 7.07
N VAL A 70 5.66 2.37 6.73
CA VAL A 70 5.78 3.80 7.04
C VAL A 70 5.78 4.02 8.56
N PRO A 71 6.77 4.76 9.11
CA PRO A 71 6.84 5.05 10.54
C PRO A 71 5.54 5.63 11.12
N GLU A 72 5.17 5.19 12.33
CA GLU A 72 3.92 5.60 12.99
C GLU A 72 3.87 7.11 13.31
N ASP A 73 5.02 7.73 13.54
CA ASP A 73 5.15 9.15 13.85
C ASP A 73 5.27 10.04 12.60
N MET A 74 5.25 9.44 11.41
CA MET A 74 5.18 10.20 10.17
C MET A 74 3.80 10.85 10.09
N VAL A 75 3.79 12.18 10.17
CA VAL A 75 2.56 12.97 10.03
C VAL A 75 2.25 13.10 8.55
N PHE A 76 1.17 12.46 8.12
CA PHE A 76 0.59 12.64 6.79
C PHE A 76 -0.24 13.91 6.80
N SER A 77 0.17 14.91 6.02
CA SER A 77 -0.68 16.06 5.77
C SER A 77 -1.64 15.69 4.64
N SER A 78 -2.94 15.95 4.81
CA SER A 78 -3.85 15.78 3.68
C SER A 78 -3.35 16.65 2.52
N SER A 79 -3.34 16.13 1.29
CA SER A 79 -2.86 16.89 0.12
C SER A 79 -3.54 18.26 -0.09
N GLU A 80 -4.70 18.49 0.53
CA GLU A 80 -5.37 19.80 0.57
C GLU A 80 -4.65 20.84 1.45
N ASP A 81 -3.94 20.41 2.50
CA ASP A 81 -3.17 21.29 3.40
C ASP A 81 -1.89 21.81 2.72
N TYR A 82 -1.29 21.03 1.82
CA TYR A 82 -0.07 21.40 1.11
C TYR A 82 -0.32 22.44 0.00
N ILE A 83 -1.48 22.38 -0.65
CA ILE A 83 -1.88 23.34 -1.71
C ILE A 83 -2.12 24.75 -1.12
N ALA A 84 -2.43 24.86 0.18
CA ALA A 84 -2.80 26.12 0.81
C ALA A 84 -1.66 26.81 1.58
N GLY A 85 -0.52 26.14 1.82
CA GLY A 85 0.45 26.57 2.84
C GLY A 85 1.83 27.01 2.36
N THR A 86 2.32 26.53 1.21
CA THR A 86 3.75 26.70 0.84
C THR A 86 3.95 26.94 -0.65
N ASP A 87 4.87 27.84 -0.98
CA ASP A 87 5.37 28.17 -2.33
C ASP A 87 6.22 27.00 -2.92
N THR A 88 5.98 25.77 -2.48
CA THR A 88 6.73 24.56 -2.84
C THR A 88 5.96 23.80 -3.92
N MET A 89 6.56 23.74 -5.11
CA MET A 89 6.02 23.03 -6.28
C MET A 89 6.01 21.48 -6.12
N ARG A 90 6.52 20.96 -5.00
CA ARG A 90 6.79 19.53 -4.75
C ARG A 90 6.33 19.16 -3.34
N ASP A 91 5.61 18.04 -3.25
CA ASP A 91 5.07 17.44 -2.02
C ASP A 91 6.07 16.37 -1.50
N PRO A 92 6.84 16.65 -0.42
CA PRO A 92 7.86 15.73 0.12
C PRO A 92 7.30 14.38 0.55
N GLU A 93 6.07 14.37 1.04
CA GLU A 93 5.40 13.15 1.48
C GLU A 93 5.23 12.20 0.29
N GLN A 94 4.75 12.73 -0.83
CA GLN A 94 4.60 11.96 -2.06
C GLN A 94 5.94 11.50 -2.64
N GLU A 95 6.98 12.31 -2.60
CA GLU A 95 8.29 11.89 -3.12
C GLU A 95 8.90 10.74 -2.28
N TYR A 96 8.73 10.78 -0.96
CA TYR A 96 9.09 9.66 -0.09
C TYR A 96 8.25 8.41 -0.40
N LEU A 97 6.91 8.54 -0.46
CA LEU A 97 6.02 7.41 -0.68
C LEU A 97 6.22 6.75 -2.05
N LYS A 98 6.50 7.54 -3.10
CA LYS A 98 6.86 7.00 -4.43
C LYS A 98 8.15 6.19 -4.38
N ALA A 99 9.17 6.67 -3.67
CA ALA A 99 10.41 5.93 -3.49
C ALA A 99 10.16 4.61 -2.74
N LEU A 100 9.36 4.65 -1.67
CA LEU A 100 9.00 3.46 -0.89
C LEU A 100 8.19 2.45 -1.73
N ALA A 101 7.24 2.91 -2.55
CA ALA A 101 6.46 2.05 -3.44
C ALA A 101 7.38 1.26 -4.40
N ILE A 102 8.33 1.95 -5.02
CA ILE A 102 9.33 1.33 -5.91
C ILE A 102 10.18 0.31 -5.14
N VAL A 103 10.62 0.62 -3.92
CA VAL A 103 11.40 -0.29 -3.07
C VAL A 103 10.61 -1.55 -2.72
N CYS A 104 9.39 -1.40 -2.21
CA CYS A 104 8.50 -2.53 -1.87
C CYS A 104 8.24 -3.42 -3.09
N ARG A 105 7.90 -2.80 -4.24
CA ARG A 105 7.63 -3.51 -5.49
C ARG A 105 8.86 -4.25 -6.01
N SER A 106 10.05 -3.65 -5.93
CA SER A 106 11.30 -4.28 -6.40
C SER A 106 11.64 -5.54 -5.62
N ASN A 107 11.46 -5.52 -4.29
CA ASN A 107 11.65 -6.71 -3.47
C ASN A 107 10.65 -7.81 -3.82
N LEU A 108 9.37 -7.45 -3.93
CA LEU A 108 8.29 -8.36 -4.29
C LEU A 108 8.58 -9.05 -5.64
N VAL A 109 8.89 -8.28 -6.67
CA VAL A 109 9.20 -8.81 -8.01
C VAL A 109 10.48 -9.64 -8.01
N SER A 110 11.52 -9.19 -7.31
CA SER A 110 12.79 -9.94 -7.23
C SER A 110 12.61 -11.33 -6.59
N ILE A 111 11.75 -11.43 -5.56
CA ILE A 111 11.42 -12.74 -4.95
C ILE A 111 10.59 -13.58 -5.92
N TRP A 112 9.62 -12.99 -6.61
CA TRP A 112 8.84 -13.69 -7.63
C TRP A 112 9.73 -14.28 -8.74
N GLU A 113 10.68 -13.49 -9.27
CA GLU A 113 11.67 -13.94 -10.25
C GLU A 113 12.56 -15.06 -9.69
N THR A 114 13.03 -14.91 -8.44
CA THR A 114 13.88 -15.91 -7.75
C THR A 114 13.15 -17.25 -7.58
N GLU A 115 11.85 -17.20 -7.32
CA GLU A 115 10.97 -18.36 -7.20
C GLU A 115 10.52 -18.93 -8.56
N GLN A 116 11.14 -18.48 -9.66
CA GLN A 116 10.88 -18.90 -11.04
C GLN A 116 9.50 -18.49 -11.57
N CYS A 117 9.05 -17.30 -11.18
CA CYS A 117 7.84 -16.65 -11.69
C CYS A 117 6.56 -17.50 -11.55
N PRO A 118 6.22 -18.01 -10.34
CA PRO A 118 5.02 -18.81 -10.16
C PRO A 118 3.76 -17.96 -10.35
N GLU A 119 2.67 -18.57 -10.83
CA GLU A 119 1.35 -17.91 -10.90
C GLU A 119 0.82 -17.52 -9.51
N VAL A 120 1.22 -18.25 -8.47
CA VAL A 120 0.88 -17.98 -7.06
C VAL A 120 2.16 -17.95 -6.23
N LEU A 121 2.49 -16.79 -5.70
CA LEU A 121 3.63 -16.60 -4.80
C LEU A 121 3.17 -16.64 -3.33
N ASP A 122 3.87 -17.39 -2.50
CA ASP A 122 3.62 -17.43 -1.05
C ASP A 122 4.32 -16.26 -0.35
N TYR A 123 3.56 -15.46 0.39
CA TYR A 123 4.07 -14.27 1.08
C TYR A 123 5.18 -14.59 2.09
N GLU A 124 5.12 -15.75 2.75
CA GLU A 124 6.14 -16.18 3.72
C GLU A 124 7.55 -16.24 3.12
N LYS A 125 7.67 -16.45 1.80
CA LYS A 125 8.94 -16.44 1.07
C LYS A 125 9.58 -15.06 0.97
N MET A 126 8.78 -14.01 1.18
CA MET A 126 9.27 -12.64 1.09
C MET A 126 10.02 -12.18 2.33
N HIS A 127 9.88 -12.89 3.46
CA HIS A 127 10.54 -12.59 4.74
C HIS A 127 10.37 -11.14 5.24
N PHE A 128 9.30 -10.46 4.82
CA PHE A 128 8.89 -9.20 5.41
C PHE A 128 8.34 -9.43 6.82
N ALA A 129 8.65 -8.51 7.74
CA ALA A 129 8.10 -8.52 9.09
C ALA A 129 6.63 -8.04 9.14
N ALA A 130 6.12 -7.45 8.05
CA ALA A 130 4.76 -6.95 7.97
C ALA A 130 3.74 -8.09 7.89
N ASP A 131 2.62 -7.93 8.57
CA ASP A 131 1.51 -8.88 8.61
C ASP A 131 0.17 -8.15 8.81
N HIS A 132 -0.91 -8.93 8.96
CA HIS A 132 -2.26 -8.44 9.26
C HIS A 132 -2.79 -7.42 8.23
N PHE A 133 -2.56 -7.66 6.95
CA PHE A 133 -3.00 -6.79 5.85
C PHE A 133 -4.52 -6.67 5.76
N TYR A 134 -5.27 -7.72 6.10
CA TYR A 134 -6.73 -7.63 6.13
C TYR A 134 -7.24 -6.56 7.12
N GLN A 135 -6.52 -6.36 8.22
CA GLN A 135 -6.91 -5.38 9.24
C GLN A 135 -6.80 -3.94 8.75
N ILE A 136 -5.92 -3.65 7.78
CA ILE A 136 -5.71 -2.29 7.23
C ILE A 136 -7.01 -1.72 6.68
N HIS A 137 -7.78 -2.51 5.93
CA HIS A 137 -9.10 -2.07 5.45
C HIS A 137 -10.08 -1.78 6.59
N THR A 138 -10.03 -2.58 7.66
CA THR A 138 -10.92 -2.40 8.80
C THR A 138 -10.54 -1.15 9.59
N GLU A 139 -9.24 -0.92 9.79
CA GLU A 139 -8.67 0.28 10.41
C GLU A 139 -9.11 1.53 9.63
N ALA A 140 -8.85 1.59 8.32
CA ALA A 140 -9.16 2.72 7.45
C ALA A 140 -10.66 3.05 7.35
N VAL A 141 -11.55 2.07 7.59
CA VAL A 141 -13.01 2.32 7.65
C VAL A 141 -13.41 3.01 8.97
N SER A 142 -12.63 2.83 10.03
CA SER A 142 -12.97 3.25 11.39
C SER A 142 -12.17 4.44 11.91
N ASP A 143 -11.03 4.74 11.30
CA ASP A 143 -10.10 5.79 11.69
C ASP A 143 -9.78 6.69 10.48
N PHE A 144 -10.01 7.99 10.67
CA PHE A 144 -9.83 8.99 9.62
C PHE A 144 -8.35 9.21 9.26
N ASP A 145 -7.45 9.13 10.24
CA ASP A 145 -6.01 9.31 10.00
C ASP A 145 -5.45 8.09 9.25
N ALA A 146 -5.93 6.89 9.60
CA ALA A 146 -5.64 5.66 8.86
C ALA A 146 -6.13 5.73 7.40
N LEU A 147 -7.31 6.29 7.17
CA LEU A 147 -7.85 6.50 5.83
C LEU A 147 -7.01 7.49 5.01
N ILE A 148 -6.61 8.62 5.61
CA ILE A 148 -5.72 9.60 4.95
C ILE A 148 -4.41 8.92 4.55
N LYS A 149 -3.77 8.22 5.49
CA LYS A 149 -2.53 7.49 5.24
C LYS A 149 -2.68 6.51 4.07
N LEU A 150 -3.75 5.72 4.05
CA LEU A 150 -4.00 4.78 2.97
C LEU A 150 -4.19 5.48 1.62
N ASN A 151 -4.98 6.56 1.57
CA ASN A 151 -5.21 7.32 0.34
C ASN A 151 -3.92 7.94 -0.21
N GLU A 152 -3.05 8.47 0.65
CA GLU A 152 -1.78 9.08 0.22
C GLU A 152 -0.78 8.02 -0.29
N ILE A 153 -0.81 6.82 0.32
CA ILE A 153 -0.07 5.64 -0.17
C ILE A 153 -0.58 5.18 -1.54
N GLU A 154 -1.90 5.06 -1.72
CA GLU A 154 -2.52 4.67 -2.99
C GLU A 154 -2.15 5.66 -4.09
N ARG A 155 -2.28 6.96 -3.81
CA ARG A 155 -1.89 8.06 -4.73
C ARG A 155 -0.43 7.94 -5.18
N ALA A 156 0.48 7.68 -4.24
CA ALA A 156 1.90 7.55 -4.55
C ALA A 156 2.19 6.27 -5.35
N ALA A 157 1.62 5.13 -4.92
CA ALA A 157 1.83 3.83 -5.57
C ALA A 157 1.33 3.83 -7.02
N ASP A 158 0.17 4.44 -7.27
CA ASP A 158 -0.41 4.57 -8.61
C ASP A 158 0.43 5.49 -9.50
N ALA A 159 0.99 6.58 -8.95
CA ALA A 159 1.84 7.51 -9.70
C ALA A 159 3.14 6.86 -10.21
N VAL A 160 3.57 5.75 -9.60
CA VAL A 160 4.75 4.96 -10.01
C VAL A 160 4.39 3.49 -10.22
N LYS A 161 3.16 3.21 -10.68
CA LYS A 161 2.66 1.85 -10.89
C LYS A 161 3.61 1.05 -11.79
N GLY A 162 3.90 -0.18 -11.42
CA GLY A 162 4.84 -1.07 -12.14
C GLY A 162 6.32 -0.67 -12.04
N ALA A 163 6.67 0.49 -11.49
CA ALA A 163 8.06 0.92 -11.44
C ALA A 163 8.89 0.10 -10.45
N VAL A 164 10.04 -0.43 -10.91
CA VAL A 164 10.98 -1.22 -10.12
C VAL A 164 12.41 -0.74 -10.32
N ILE A 165 13.27 -1.04 -9.36
CA ILE A 165 14.71 -0.79 -9.39
C ILE A 165 15.36 -1.90 -10.20
N THR A 166 16.13 -1.51 -11.20
CA THR A 166 16.92 -2.43 -12.01
C THR A 166 18.40 -2.07 -11.99
N LYS A 167 19.22 -3.11 -12.09
CA LYS A 167 20.67 -3.02 -12.28
C LYS A 167 21.08 -4.02 -13.34
N ASP A 168 21.87 -3.58 -14.30
CA ASP A 168 22.33 -4.40 -15.44
C ASP A 168 21.19 -5.10 -16.22
N GLY A 169 19.98 -4.50 -16.22
CA GLY A 169 18.80 -5.00 -16.93
C GLY A 169 17.94 -5.99 -16.15
N SER A 170 18.29 -6.34 -14.91
CA SER A 170 17.49 -7.21 -14.05
C SER A 170 16.95 -6.45 -12.84
N VAL A 171 15.80 -6.89 -12.31
CA VAL A 171 15.26 -6.36 -11.06
C VAL A 171 16.19 -6.73 -9.93
N THR A 172 16.47 -5.77 -9.04
CA THR A 172 17.31 -6.00 -7.87
C THR A 172 16.47 -5.95 -6.60
N THR A 173 16.84 -6.77 -5.61
CA THR A 173 16.39 -6.56 -4.25
C THR A 173 16.83 -5.18 -3.76
N ALA A 174 15.95 -4.57 -2.97
CA ALA A 174 16.04 -3.21 -2.45
C ALA A 174 15.76 -3.27 -0.94
N PRO A 175 16.68 -3.81 -0.12
CA PRO A 175 16.44 -3.96 1.31
C PRO A 175 16.13 -2.59 1.95
N PHE A 176 15.29 -2.58 2.96
CA PHE A 176 14.96 -1.37 3.71
C PHE A 176 14.88 -1.67 5.21
N PHE A 177 15.06 -0.63 6.03
CA PHE A 177 15.11 -0.76 7.48
C PHE A 177 14.63 0.52 8.17
N THR A 178 14.26 0.38 9.45
CA THR A 178 14.07 1.51 10.35
C THR A 178 15.34 1.77 11.15
N THR A 179 15.70 3.03 11.32
CA THR A 179 16.87 3.47 12.10
C THR A 179 16.55 3.72 13.57
N SER A 180 15.27 3.82 13.93
CA SER A 180 14.80 4.00 15.29
C SER A 180 13.99 2.79 15.76
N PRO A 181 14.30 2.21 16.94
CA PRO A 181 13.47 1.18 17.56
C PRO A 181 12.04 1.63 17.86
N ALA A 182 11.78 2.95 17.85
CA ALA A 182 10.50 3.55 18.19
C ALA A 182 9.87 4.33 17.02
N GLY A 183 10.26 4.03 15.77
CA GLY A 183 9.72 4.74 14.59
C GLY A 183 10.28 6.13 14.36
N MET A 184 10.74 6.82 15.41
CA MET A 184 11.19 8.23 15.37
C MET A 184 12.03 8.64 14.15
N LEU A 185 11.63 9.73 13.48
CA LEU A 185 12.44 10.38 12.45
C LEU A 185 13.85 10.71 12.96
N VAL A 186 14.88 10.33 12.20
CA VAL A 186 16.29 10.60 12.51
C VAL A 186 16.97 11.31 11.36
N SER A 187 17.95 12.14 11.68
CA SER A 187 18.70 12.96 10.70
C SER A 187 19.91 12.25 10.08
N GLU A 188 20.02 10.93 10.23
CA GLU A 188 21.12 10.13 9.68
C GLU A 188 20.61 8.83 9.07
N ALA A 189 21.31 8.32 8.05
CA ALA A 189 20.91 7.12 7.32
C ALA A 189 21.00 5.84 8.17
N GLY A 190 21.88 5.82 9.19
CA GLY A 190 22.27 4.62 9.91
C GLY A 190 23.26 3.74 9.13
N ASP A 191 23.73 2.69 9.78
CA ASP A 191 24.85 1.87 9.28
C ASP A 191 24.41 0.57 8.58
N GLN A 192 23.09 0.37 8.39
CA GLN A 192 22.55 -0.82 7.74
C GLN A 192 22.51 -0.66 6.22
N VAL A 193 22.38 -1.77 5.50
CA VAL A 193 22.33 -1.80 4.04
C VAL A 193 20.90 -1.57 3.57
N GLY A 194 20.70 -0.55 2.73
CA GLY A 194 19.45 -0.33 2.02
C GLY A 194 18.78 1.02 2.30
N PHE A 195 17.49 1.09 2.00
CA PHE A 195 16.67 2.29 2.17
C PHE A 195 16.29 2.49 3.64
N SER A 196 16.75 3.59 4.22
CA SER A 196 16.39 3.98 5.59
C SER A 196 15.05 4.71 5.58
N LEU A 197 14.00 4.07 6.12
CA LEU A 197 12.62 4.58 6.09
C LEU A 197 12.54 6.00 6.67
N ASN A 198 13.16 6.23 7.82
CA ASN A 198 13.09 7.52 8.52
C ASN A 198 13.92 8.60 7.83
N TYR A 199 15.11 8.24 7.35
CA TYR A 199 16.02 9.22 6.73
C TYR A 199 15.60 9.58 5.30
N ALA A 200 14.98 8.66 4.57
CA ALA A 200 14.46 8.95 3.24
C ALA A 200 13.40 10.06 3.25
N TYR A 201 12.54 10.08 4.28
CA TYR A 201 11.60 11.19 4.46
C TYR A 201 12.33 12.53 4.70
N VAL A 202 13.39 12.52 5.51
CA VAL A 202 14.23 13.72 5.71
C VAL A 202 14.81 14.22 4.38
N LEU A 203 15.33 13.32 3.53
CA LEU A 203 15.84 13.69 2.20
C LEU A 203 14.75 14.30 1.31
N ALA A 204 13.52 13.77 1.36
CA ALA A 204 12.39 14.35 0.64
C ALA A 204 12.08 15.77 1.14
N THR A 205 12.08 16.00 2.47
CA THR A 205 11.86 17.34 3.04
C THR A 205 12.97 18.34 2.71
N GLN A 206 14.18 17.85 2.40
CA GLN A 206 15.29 18.67 1.89
C GLN A 206 15.18 18.97 0.39
N GLY A 207 14.15 18.45 -0.28
CA GLY A 207 13.79 18.77 -1.66
C GLY A 207 14.16 17.71 -2.69
N MET A 208 14.70 16.55 -2.28
CA MET A 208 15.00 15.46 -3.23
C MET A 208 13.72 14.81 -3.77
N ASP A 209 13.67 14.45 -5.05
CA ASP A 209 12.59 13.58 -5.56
C ASP A 209 12.85 12.12 -5.25
N PHE A 210 11.81 11.31 -5.46
CA PHE A 210 11.89 9.87 -5.33
C PHE A 210 13.10 9.26 -6.04
N TYR A 211 13.48 9.74 -7.23
CA TYR A 211 14.58 9.16 -7.99
C TYR A 211 15.95 9.54 -7.40
N GLU A 212 16.11 10.81 -6.99
CA GLU A 212 17.28 11.28 -6.23
C GLU A 212 17.45 10.53 -4.90
N ILE A 213 16.35 10.31 -4.17
CA ILE A 213 16.33 9.52 -2.92
C ILE A 213 16.79 8.08 -3.19
N LEU A 214 16.24 7.42 -4.21
CA LEU A 214 16.63 6.05 -4.54
C LEU A 214 18.11 5.95 -4.94
N LYS A 215 18.62 6.92 -5.71
CA LYS A 215 20.05 6.99 -6.06
C LYS A 215 20.95 7.22 -4.85
N TYR A 216 20.49 7.98 -3.86
CA TYR A 216 21.23 8.17 -2.61
C TYR A 216 21.51 6.83 -1.91
N PHE A 217 20.50 5.96 -1.81
CA PHE A 217 20.63 4.68 -1.10
C PHE A 217 21.24 3.55 -1.92
N TYR A 218 20.99 3.49 -3.23
CA TYR A 218 21.35 2.35 -4.07
C TYR A 218 22.44 2.64 -5.12
N GLY A 219 22.86 3.90 -5.25
CA GLY A 219 23.91 4.32 -6.16
C GLY A 219 23.44 4.34 -7.62
N ASP A 220 24.24 3.75 -8.51
CA ASP A 220 23.94 3.71 -9.95
C ASP A 220 22.86 2.67 -10.26
N ILE A 221 21.61 3.15 -10.22
CA ILE A 221 20.39 2.38 -10.50
C ILE A 221 19.60 2.98 -11.67
N ARG A 222 18.73 2.16 -12.25
CA ARG A 222 17.64 2.62 -13.11
C ARG A 222 16.29 2.28 -12.49
N VAL A 223 15.29 3.10 -12.78
CA VAL A 223 13.89 2.83 -12.46
C VAL A 223 13.18 2.60 -13.78
N ASN A 224 12.64 1.40 -13.98
CA ASN A 224 11.93 1.02 -15.19
C ASN A 224 10.53 0.53 -14.81
N ILE A 225 9.58 0.71 -15.73
CA ILE A 225 8.28 0.06 -15.62
C ILE A 225 8.48 -1.43 -15.92
N TYR A 226 8.04 -2.27 -14.99
CA TYR A 226 8.03 -3.71 -15.16
C TYR A 226 6.80 -4.08 -15.98
N GLU A 227 7.01 -4.15 -17.30
CA GLU A 227 6.03 -4.63 -18.29
C GLU A 227 5.84 -6.13 -18.16
#